data_AF-A0A2E4S549-F1
#
_entry.id   AF-A0A2E4S549-F1
#
_cell.length_a   1.000
_cell.length_b   1.000
_cell.length_c   1.000
_cell.angle_alpha   90.00
_cell.angle_beta   90.00
_cell.angle_gamma   90.00
#
_symmetry.space_group_name_H-M   'P 1'
#
loop_
_entity.id
_entity.type
_entity.pdbx_description
1 polymer ?
#
loop_
_entity_poly.entity_id
_entity_poly.type
_entity_poly.pdbx_seq_one_letter_code
_entity_poly.pdbx_strand_id
1 'polypeptide(L)' 'MLPWADMVQAAARLGICPGRFWQLSLREWRFLSGQGGQPLQRRAFDQLMRLHPDKEG' A
#
# COMPACT_ATOMS: atom_id res chain seq x y z
N MET A 1 0.66 -15.42 9.70
CA MET A 1 -0.50 -15.85 8.89
C MET A 1 -1.28 -14.60 8.52
N LEU A 2 -1.81 -14.48 7.29
CA LEU A 2 -2.52 -13.25 6.88
C LEU A 2 -3.89 -13.15 7.59
N PRO A 3 -4.33 -11.94 7.99
CA PRO A 3 -5.63 -11.72 8.62
C PRO A 3 -6.75 -11.74 7.56
N TRP A 4 -7.04 -12.92 7.02
CA TRP A 4 -7.97 -13.10 5.90
C TRP A 4 -9.37 -12.54 6.18
N ALA A 5 -9.89 -12.74 7.39
CA ALA A 5 -11.20 -12.23 7.78
C ALA A 5 -11.25 -10.69 7.71
N ASP A 6 -10.23 -10.02 8.23
CA ASP A 6 -10.16 -8.55 8.23
C ASP A 6 -10.00 -8.00 6.80
N MET A 7 -9.24 -8.70 5.95
CA MET A 7 -9.07 -8.32 4.55
C MET A 7 -10.38 -8.41 3.77
N VAL A 8 -11.13 -9.51 3.92
CA VAL A 8 -12.44 -9.68 3.26
C VAL A 8 -13.45 -8.65 3.77
N GLN A 9 -13.46 -8.36 5.08
CA GLN A 9 -14.31 -7.30 5.64
C GLN A 9 -13.96 -5.91 5.10
N ALA A 10 -12.67 -5.58 4.99
CA ALA A 10 -12.23 -4.33 4.40
C ALA A 10 -12.57 -4.24 2.90
N ALA A 11 -12.48 -5.35 2.16
CA ALA A 11 -12.89 -5.42 0.76
C ALA A 11 -14.39 -5.12 0.61
N ALA A 12 -15.23 -5.66 1.50
CA ALA A 12 -16.66 -5.36 1.54
C ALA A 12 -16.94 -3.88 1.81
N ARG A 13 -16.19 -3.23 2.71
CA ARG A 13 -16.28 -1.78 2.97
C ARG A 13 -15.89 -0.93 1.75
N LEU A 14 -15.02 -1.44 0.89
CA LEU A 14 -14.65 -0.84 -0.39
C LEU A 14 -15.62 -1.19 -1.54
N GLY A 15 -16.70 -1.94 -1.27
CA GLY A 15 -17.68 -2.35 -2.28
C GLY A 15 -17.22 -3.50 -3.19
N ILE A 16 -16.15 -4.22 -2.80
CA ILE A 16 -15.62 -5.36 -3.56
C ILE A 16 -16.33 -6.63 -3.10
N CYS A 17 -17.06 -7.28 -4.01
CA CYS A 17 -17.70 -8.56 -3.74
C CYS A 17 -16.66 -9.67 -3.45
N PRO A 18 -16.96 -10.67 -2.61
CA PRO A 18 -16.01 -11.72 -2.25
C PRO A 18 -15.40 -12.45 -3.45
N GLY A 19 -16.19 -12.74 -4.49
CA GLY A 19 -15.69 -13.39 -5.71
C GLY A 19 -14.63 -12.56 -6.45
N ARG A 20 -14.76 -11.23 -6.46
CA ARG A 20 -13.76 -10.33 -7.04
C ARG A 20 -12.54 -10.20 -6.14
N PHE A 21 -12.70 -10.22 -4.82
CA PHE A 21 -11.59 -10.22 -3.87
C PHE A 21 -10.64 -11.40 -4.10
N TRP A 22 -11.16 -12.61 -4.31
CA TRP A 22 -10.35 -13.81 -4.57
C TRP A 22 -9.64 -13.80 -5.93
N GLN A 23 -10.05 -12.94 -6.86
CA GLN A 23 -9.39 -12.76 -8.15
C GLN A 23 -8.28 -11.70 -8.08
N LEU A 24 -8.25 -10.85 -7.05
CA LEU A 24 -7.23 -9.84 -6.89
C LEU A 24 -5.89 -10.46 -6.50
N SER A 25 -4.82 -9.97 -7.10
CA SER A 25 -3.47 -10.20 -6.59
C SER A 25 -3.25 -9.46 -5.28
N LEU A 26 -2.32 -9.94 -4.45
CA LEU A 26 -1.97 -9.28 -3.20
C LEU A 26 -1.43 -7.85 -3.41
N ARG A 27 -0.83 -7.56 -4.58
CA ARG A 27 -0.34 -6.23 -4.95
C ARG A 27 -1.50 -5.26 -5.21
N GLU A 28 -2.50 -5.69 -5.97
CA GLU A 28 -3.71 -4.90 -6.22
C GLU A 28 -4.49 -4.67 -4.93
N TRP A 29 -4.63 -5.71 -4.10
CA TRP A 29 -5.24 -5.56 -2.78
C TRP A 29 -4.51 -4.53 -1.92
N ARG A 30 -3.18 -4.55 -1.87
CA ARG A 30 -2.38 -3.56 -1.12
C ARG A 30 -2.59 -2.14 -1.63
N PHE A 31 -2.67 -1.98 -2.94
CA PHE A 31 -2.97 -0.69 -3.56
C PHE A 31 -4.37 -0.19 -3.17
N LEU A 32 -5.40 -1.05 -3.29
CA LEU A 32 -6.80 -0.71 -2.98
C LEU A 32 -7.05 -0.47 -1.49
N SER A 33 -6.41 -1.24 -0.62
CA SER A 33 -6.56 -1.11 0.83
C SER A 33 -5.77 0.06 1.43
N GLY A 34 -5.02 0.82 0.63
CA GLY A 34 -4.13 1.87 1.13
C GLY A 34 -2.99 1.33 2.02
N GLN A 35 -2.82 0.01 2.09
CA GLN A 35 -1.70 -0.65 2.77
C GLN A 35 -0.43 -0.70 1.91
N GLY A 36 -0.49 -0.18 0.68
CA GLY A 36 0.63 0.00 -0.23
C GLY A 36 1.58 1.10 0.25
N GLY A 37 2.23 0.87 1.40
CA GLY A 37 3.22 1.76 1.98
C GLY A 37 2.62 3.01 2.61
N GLN A 38 3.11 3.37 3.80
CA GLN A 38 2.85 4.70 4.35
C GLN A 38 3.40 5.71 3.34
N PRO A 39 2.64 6.76 2.95
CA PRO A 39 3.17 7.79 2.06
C PRO A 39 4.46 8.34 2.67
N LEU A 40 5.49 8.50 1.84
CA LEU A 40 6.79 9.00 2.29
C LEU A 40 6.58 10.35 2.98
N GLN A 41 6.81 10.38 4.30
CA GLN A 41 6.64 11.61 5.06
C GLN A 41 7.67 12.64 4.62
N ARG A 42 7.30 13.92 4.63
CA ARG A 42 8.18 15.02 4.20
C ARG A 42 9.55 14.97 4.88
N ARG A 43 9.60 14.70 6.18
CA ARG A 43 10.85 14.56 6.94
C ARG A 43 11.74 13.42 6.43
N ALA A 44 11.15 12.28 6.09
CA ALA A 44 11.88 11.13 5.56
C ALA A 44 12.43 11.42 4.16
N PHE A 45 11.68 12.15 3.34
CA PHE A 45 12.13 12.63 2.03
C PHE A 45 13.30 13.60 2.16
N ASP A 46 13.19 14.62 3.02
CA ASP A 46 14.27 15.60 3.24
C ASP A 46 15.56 14.91 3.75
N GLN A 47 15.43 13.85 4.56
CA GLN A 47 16.55 13.05 5.04
C GLN A 47 17.21 12.26 3.90
N LEU A 48 16.43 11.67 2.99
CA LEU A 48 16.96 10.97 1.81
C LEU A 48 17.72 11.91 0.88
N MET A 49 17.20 13.13 0.64
CA MET A 49 17.88 14.14 -0.17
C MET A 49 19.24 14.54 0.42
N ARG A 50 19.36 14.60 1.75
CA ARG A 50 20.65 14.90 2.41
C ARG A 50 21.64 13.74 2.34
N LEU A 51 21.15 12.50 2.42
CA LEU A 51 22.01 11.30 2.37
C LEU A 51 22.49 10.99 0.96
N HIS A 52 21.69 11.36 -0.05
CA HIS A 52 21.99 11.15 -1.46
C HIS A 52 21.85 12.48 -2.22
N PRO A 53 22.73 13.46 -1.98
CA PRO A 53 22.72 14.68 -2.75
C PRO A 53 23.03 14.33 -4.21
N ASP A 54 22.29 14.94 -5.14
CA ASP A 54 22.56 14.78 -6.56
C ASP A 54 24.02 15.15 -6.83
N LYS A 55 24.74 14.22 -7.47
CA LYS A 55 26.08 14.51 -7.98
C LYS A 55 25.86 15.32 -9.25
N GLU A 56 26.33 16.56 -9.25
CA GLU A 56 26.28 17.44 -10.42
C GLU A 56 26.81 16.70 -11.66
N GLY A 57 26.13 16.91 -12.78
CA GLY A 57 26.48 16.37 -14.10
C GLY A 57 27.70 17.02 -14.71
#